data_AF-A0A496YPJ3-F1
#
_entry.id   AF-A0A496YPJ3-F1
#
_cell.length_a   1.000
_cell.length_b   1.000
_cell.length_c   1.000
_cell.angle_alpha   90.00
_cell.angle_beta   90.00
_cell.angle_gamma   90.00
#
_symmetry.space_group_name_H-M   'P 1'
#
loop_
_entity.id
_entity.type
_entity.pdbx_description
1 polymer ?
#
loop_
_entity_poly.entity_id
_entity_poly.type
_entity_poly.pdbx_seq_one_letter_code
_entity_poly.pdbx_strand_id
1 'polypeptide(L)'
;MEFMMKPMNRIAQRMWDTLSSFTEGWERGFEERRRRTVLAFFLIIGLFLIFPFAFFHLSKGRILRGLILLSLGIIQGATLISFRVVDRVENLCRGNVLLMGAYFLFLLVMGGSHGSRIFWMLLFPLFASFLLGKEEGFFWSALTFILCLVVFSGLASFIGTFPYEREVITRFLLAYG
;
A
#
# COMPACT_ATOMS: atom_id res chain seq x y z
N MET A 1 -23.59 4.81 -35.96
CA MET A 1 -22.74 5.26 -34.83
C MET A 1 -22.25 4.04 -34.06
N GLU A 2 -21.40 3.21 -34.67
CA GLU A 2 -21.01 1.91 -34.10
C GLU A 2 -19.52 1.63 -34.30
N PHE A 3 -18.71 2.69 -34.15
CA PHE A 3 -17.29 2.63 -34.46
C PHE A 3 -16.48 3.45 -33.46
N MET A 4 -16.63 3.23 -32.15
CA MET A 4 -15.70 3.85 -31.18
C MET A 4 -15.65 3.26 -29.76
N MET A 5 -16.01 1.98 -29.53
CA MET A 5 -15.85 1.34 -28.20
C MET A 5 -14.95 0.10 -28.14
N LYS A 6 -14.28 -0.28 -29.24
CA LYS A 6 -13.50 -1.55 -29.31
C LYS A 6 -12.03 -1.55 -28.82
N PRO A 7 -11.27 -0.45 -28.71
CA PRO A 7 -9.87 -0.56 -28.27
C PRO A 7 -9.70 -0.76 -26.76
N MET A 8 -10.64 -0.25 -25.95
CA MET A 8 -10.55 -0.29 -24.49
C MET A 8 -10.72 -1.72 -23.92
N ASN A 9 -11.40 -2.60 -24.65
CA ASN A 9 -11.65 -3.97 -24.24
C ASN A 9 -10.40 -4.87 -24.32
N ARG A 10 -9.47 -4.61 -25.26
CA ARG A 10 -8.28 -5.46 -25.44
C ARG A 10 -7.22 -5.28 -24.35
N ILE A 11 -7.02 -4.05 -23.88
CA ILE A 11 -6.06 -3.78 -22.79
C ILE A 11 -6.63 -4.32 -21.48
N ALA A 12 -7.91 -4.07 -21.22
CA ALA A 12 -8.61 -4.64 -20.07
C ALA A 12 -8.59 -6.17 -20.07
N GLN A 13 -8.84 -6.81 -21.21
CA GLN A 13 -8.71 -8.27 -21.36
C GLN A 13 -7.30 -8.75 -21.07
N ARG A 14 -6.27 -8.14 -21.65
CA ARG A 14 -4.88 -8.57 -21.39
C ARG A 14 -4.49 -8.42 -19.92
N MET A 15 -4.91 -7.33 -19.28
CA MET A 15 -4.70 -7.15 -17.84
C MET A 15 -5.45 -8.22 -17.04
N TRP A 16 -6.70 -8.51 -17.40
CA TRP A 16 -7.50 -9.56 -16.78
C TRP A 16 -6.87 -10.94 -16.95
N ASP A 17 -6.43 -11.30 -18.16
CA ASP A 17 -5.78 -12.59 -18.45
C ASP A 17 -4.45 -12.72 -17.70
N THR A 18 -3.70 -11.63 -17.61
CA THR A 18 -2.45 -11.60 -16.82
C THR A 18 -2.77 -11.81 -15.35
N LEU A 19 -3.74 -11.08 -14.78
CA LEU A 19 -4.17 -11.21 -13.39
C LEU A 19 -4.76 -12.60 -13.11
N SER A 20 -5.59 -13.14 -14.00
CA SER A 20 -6.24 -14.43 -13.83
C SER A 20 -5.22 -15.57 -13.86
N SER A 21 -4.19 -15.48 -14.70
CA SER A 21 -3.09 -16.45 -14.73
C SER A 21 -2.30 -16.54 -13.40
N PHE A 22 -2.28 -15.47 -12.60
CA PHE A 22 -1.73 -15.49 -11.24
C PHE A 22 -2.68 -16.10 -10.19
N THR A 23 -3.96 -16.30 -10.55
CA THR A 23 -5.02 -16.75 -9.63
C THR A 23 -5.54 -18.15 -9.91
N GLU A 24 -5.27 -18.72 -11.09
CA GLU A 24 -5.72 -20.06 -11.49
C GLU A 24 -4.85 -21.15 -10.85
N GLY A 25 -5.23 -21.54 -9.64
CA GLY A 25 -4.82 -22.78 -8.97
C GLY A 25 -6.06 -23.53 -8.50
N TRP A 26 -6.05 -24.86 -8.69
CA TRP A 26 -7.19 -25.76 -8.53
C TRP A 26 -7.91 -25.60 -7.17
N GLU A 27 -9.26 -25.59 -7.22
CA GLU A 27 -10.20 -25.57 -6.09
C GLU A 27 -9.86 -24.66 -4.89
N ARG A 28 -9.57 -23.38 -5.16
CA ARG A 28 -9.46 -22.37 -4.09
C ARG A 28 -10.80 -21.67 -3.86
N GLY A 29 -11.17 -21.49 -2.59
CA GLY A 29 -12.42 -20.81 -2.20
C GLY A 29 -12.51 -19.39 -2.77
N PHE A 30 -13.74 -18.94 -3.06
CA PHE A 30 -14.02 -17.63 -3.67
C PHE A 30 -13.29 -16.47 -2.97
N GLU A 31 -13.28 -16.49 -1.64
CA GLU A 31 -12.64 -15.46 -0.81
C GLU A 31 -11.11 -15.43 -0.98
N GLU A 32 -10.46 -16.58 -1.12
CA GLU A 32 -9.02 -16.63 -1.34
C GLU A 32 -8.65 -16.07 -2.72
N ARG A 33 -9.43 -16.42 -3.75
CA ARG A 33 -9.25 -15.88 -5.11
C ARG A 33 -9.43 -14.37 -5.13
N ARG A 34 -10.43 -13.85 -4.41
CA ARG A 34 -10.65 -12.40 -4.24
C ARG A 34 -9.42 -11.74 -3.61
N ARG A 35 -8.93 -12.26 -2.48
CA ARG A 35 -7.74 -11.71 -1.78
C ARG A 35 -6.50 -11.71 -2.65
N ARG A 36 -6.22 -12.80 -3.38
CA ARG A 36 -5.09 -12.89 -4.33
C ARG A 36 -5.20 -11.83 -5.42
N THR A 37 -6.38 -11.68 -6.03
CA THR A 37 -6.60 -10.72 -7.11
C THR A 37 -6.42 -9.28 -6.63
N VAL A 38 -7.01 -8.94 -5.48
CA VAL A 38 -6.90 -7.62 -4.87
C VAL A 38 -5.46 -7.31 -4.48
N LEU A 39 -4.77 -8.23 -3.81
CA LEU A 39 -3.37 -8.04 -3.44
C LEU A 39 -2.48 -7.93 -4.69
N ALA A 40 -2.67 -8.77 -5.71
CA ALA A 40 -1.93 -8.66 -6.97
C ALA A 40 -2.11 -7.29 -7.63
N PHE A 41 -3.34 -6.78 -7.68
CA PHE A 41 -3.64 -5.46 -8.20
C PHE A 41 -2.88 -4.36 -7.46
N PHE A 42 -2.92 -4.36 -6.13
CA PHE A 42 -2.17 -3.39 -5.33
C PHE A 42 -0.66 -3.55 -5.46
N LEU A 43 -0.14 -4.78 -5.54
CA LEU A 43 1.29 -5.02 -5.74
C LEU A 43 1.77 -4.51 -7.10
N ILE A 44 1.03 -4.76 -8.18
CA ILE A 44 1.41 -4.29 -9.52
C ILE A 44 1.44 -2.76 -9.58
N ILE A 45 0.41 -2.09 -9.06
CA ILE A 45 0.37 -0.63 -8.97
C ILE A 45 1.47 -0.11 -8.05
N GLY A 46 1.66 -0.76 -6.90
CA GLY A 46 2.69 -0.43 -5.92
C GLY A 46 4.08 -0.49 -6.54
N LEU A 47 4.43 -1.57 -7.24
CA LEU A 47 5.71 -1.71 -7.93
C LEU A 47 5.89 -0.64 -9.01
N PHE A 48 4.85 -0.37 -9.80
CA PHE A 48 4.88 0.66 -10.82
C PHE A 48 5.13 2.06 -10.24
N LEU A 49 4.63 2.35 -9.04
CA LEU A 49 4.91 3.61 -8.33
C LEU A 49 6.28 3.61 -7.66
N ILE A 50 6.60 2.56 -6.89
CA ILE A 50 7.76 2.50 -6.00
C ILE A 50 9.07 2.52 -6.79
N PHE A 51 9.20 1.77 -7.88
CA PHE A 51 10.49 1.68 -8.60
C PHE A 51 10.92 3.04 -9.18
N PRO A 52 10.09 3.78 -9.94
CA PRO A 52 10.45 5.12 -10.40
C PRO A 52 10.83 6.07 -9.27
N PHE A 53 10.11 6.05 -8.13
CA PHE A 53 10.45 6.89 -6.98
C PHE A 53 11.76 6.45 -6.32
N ALA A 54 12.04 5.15 -6.23
CA ALA A 54 13.29 4.63 -5.70
C ALA A 54 14.48 5.14 -6.52
N PHE A 55 14.42 4.98 -7.85
CA PHE A 55 15.45 5.48 -8.76
C PHE A 55 15.59 6.99 -8.68
N PHE A 56 14.48 7.73 -8.69
CA PHE A 56 14.50 9.18 -8.54
C PHE A 56 15.20 9.64 -7.26
N HIS A 57 14.94 8.97 -6.13
CA HIS A 57 15.59 9.29 -4.85
C HIS A 57 17.09 8.97 -4.86
N LEU A 58 17.49 7.85 -5.44
CA LEU A 58 18.90 7.48 -5.60
C LEU A 58 19.64 8.49 -6.49
N SER A 59 19.06 8.88 -7.63
CA SER A 59 19.63 9.88 -8.54
C SER A 59 19.76 11.28 -7.93
N LYS A 60 18.96 11.59 -6.91
CA LYS A 60 19.04 12.85 -6.14
C LYS A 60 19.96 12.74 -4.92
N GLY A 61 20.74 11.66 -4.78
CA GLY A 61 21.66 11.43 -3.65
C GLY A 61 20.96 11.12 -2.33
N ARG A 62 19.64 10.89 -2.32
CA ARG A 62 18.86 10.57 -1.11
C ARG A 62 18.89 9.06 -0.85
N ILE A 63 20.09 8.55 -0.58
CA ILE A 63 20.40 7.11 -0.51
C ILE A 63 19.44 6.36 0.41
N LEU A 64 19.25 6.82 1.65
CA LEU A 64 18.39 6.15 2.63
C LEU A 64 16.95 5.94 2.11
N ARG A 65 16.33 6.98 1.54
CA ARG A 65 14.96 6.90 1.01
C ARG A 65 14.88 6.00 -0.22
N GLY A 66 15.89 6.09 -1.09
CA GLY A 66 15.99 5.25 -2.27
C GLY A 66 16.11 3.76 -1.90
N LEU A 67 16.95 3.43 -0.92
CA LEU A 67 17.13 2.05 -0.44
C LEU A 67 15.88 1.51 0.26
N ILE A 68 15.19 2.32 1.08
CA ILE A 68 13.91 1.91 1.71
C ILE A 68 12.87 1.60 0.63
N LEU A 69 12.72 2.46 -0.38
CA LEU A 69 11.79 2.21 -1.48
C LEU A 69 12.18 0.99 -2.30
N LEU A 70 13.47 0.82 -2.58
CA LEU A 70 13.96 -0.32 -3.35
C LEU A 70 13.72 -1.64 -2.60
N SER A 71 13.99 -1.69 -1.29
CA SER A 71 13.74 -2.88 -0.48
C SER A 71 12.25 -3.21 -0.40
N LEU A 72 11.39 -2.19 -0.25
CA LEU A 72 9.93 -2.37 -0.32
C LEU A 72 9.50 -2.94 -1.67
N GLY A 73 10.02 -2.41 -2.78
CA GLY A 73 9.73 -2.91 -4.12
C GLY A 73 10.19 -4.35 -4.31
N ILE A 74 11.37 -4.73 -3.79
CA ILE A 74 11.87 -6.11 -3.84
C ILE A 74 10.97 -7.05 -3.03
N ILE A 75 10.57 -6.67 -1.81
CA ILE A 75 9.70 -7.49 -0.96
C ILE A 75 8.31 -7.65 -1.60
N GLN A 76 7.75 -6.59 -2.18
CA GLN A 76 6.48 -6.63 -2.89
C GLN A 76 6.56 -7.49 -4.17
N GLY A 77 7.64 -7.35 -4.94
CA GLY A 77 7.91 -8.21 -6.10
C GLY A 77 8.06 -9.68 -5.72
N ALA A 78 8.78 -9.98 -4.64
CA ALA A 78 8.91 -11.33 -4.10
C ALA A 78 7.57 -11.89 -3.62
N THR A 79 6.71 -11.05 -3.02
CA THR A 79 5.34 -11.45 -2.64
C THR A 79 4.53 -11.85 -3.87
N LEU A 80 4.60 -11.06 -4.94
CA LEU A 80 3.86 -11.33 -6.19
C LEU A 80 4.27 -12.68 -6.80
N ILE A 81 5.56 -13.00 -6.80
CA ILE A 81 6.08 -14.29 -7.30
C ILE A 81 5.67 -15.44 -6.36
N SER A 82 5.69 -15.21 -5.05
CA SER A 82 5.35 -16.20 -4.02
C SER A 82 3.91 -16.72 -4.11
N PHE A 83 3.01 -16.04 -4.82
CA PHE A 83 1.63 -16.52 -5.03
C PHE A 83 1.55 -17.90 -5.66
N ARG A 84 2.54 -18.30 -6.46
CA ARG A 84 2.56 -19.61 -7.11
C ARG A 84 2.87 -20.75 -6.14
N VAL A 85 3.49 -20.43 -5.00
CA VAL A 85 4.06 -21.44 -4.07
C VAL A 85 3.34 -21.44 -2.73
N VAL A 86 2.81 -20.30 -2.30
CA VAL A 86 2.18 -20.17 -0.97
C VAL A 86 0.71 -20.57 -1.01
N ASP A 87 0.35 -21.51 -0.16
CA ASP A 87 -1.04 -21.94 0.03
C ASP A 87 -1.85 -20.94 0.87
N ARG A 88 -1.24 -20.36 1.92
CA ARG A 88 -1.92 -19.42 2.84
C ARG A 88 -1.67 -17.96 2.49
N VAL A 89 -2.51 -17.40 1.62
CA VAL A 89 -2.47 -16.00 1.18
C VAL A 89 -2.65 -15.01 2.32
N GLU A 90 -3.41 -15.39 3.34
CA GLU A 90 -3.69 -14.53 4.49
C GLU A 90 -2.42 -13.99 5.15
N ASN A 91 -1.39 -14.83 5.29
CA ASN A 91 -0.11 -14.41 5.85
C ASN A 91 0.61 -13.41 4.94
N LEU A 92 0.51 -13.57 3.61
CA LEU A 92 1.05 -12.61 2.65
C LEU A 92 0.30 -11.29 2.72
N CYS A 93 -1.03 -11.31 2.84
CA CYS A 93 -1.84 -10.12 3.04
C CYS A 93 -1.45 -9.39 4.33
N ARG A 94 -1.37 -10.09 5.46
CA ARG A 94 -0.98 -9.50 6.75
C ARG A 94 0.42 -8.91 6.70
N GLY A 95 1.38 -9.62 6.10
CA GLY A 95 2.73 -9.12 5.89
C GLY A 95 2.76 -7.84 5.05
N ASN A 96 1.95 -7.75 4.00
CA ASN A 96 1.86 -6.54 3.16
C ASN A 96 1.13 -5.39 3.85
N VAL A 97 0.09 -5.67 4.63
CA VAL A 97 -0.57 -4.66 5.48
C VAL A 97 0.41 -4.09 6.50
N LEU A 98 1.16 -4.95 7.20
CA LEU A 98 2.18 -4.50 8.14
C LEU A 98 3.26 -3.66 7.44
N LEU A 99 3.79 -4.14 6.32
CA LEU A 99 4.84 -3.45 5.55
C LEU A 99 4.36 -2.07 5.07
N MET A 100 3.15 -2.00 4.53
CA MET A 100 2.61 -0.76 3.99
C MET A 100 2.21 0.22 5.09
N GLY A 101 1.67 -0.28 6.21
CA GLY A 101 1.38 0.53 7.40
C GLY A 101 2.66 1.14 7.99
N ALA A 102 3.73 0.34 8.11
CA ALA A 102 5.04 0.83 8.54
C ALA A 102 5.61 1.89 7.58
N TYR A 103 5.49 1.67 6.28
CA TYR A 103 5.94 2.64 5.27
C TYR A 103 5.15 3.95 5.34
N PHE A 104 3.82 3.90 5.48
CA PHE A 104 3.01 5.10 5.61
C PHE A 104 3.23 5.85 6.93
N LEU A 105 3.47 5.14 8.04
CA LEU A 105 3.95 5.76 9.29
C LEU A 105 5.29 6.46 9.09
N PHE A 106 6.23 5.82 8.39
CA PHE A 106 7.50 6.44 8.04
C PHE A 106 7.30 7.72 7.20
N LEU A 107 6.41 7.69 6.21
CA LEU A 107 6.07 8.88 5.42
C LEU A 107 5.46 10.00 6.27
N LEU A 108 4.61 9.64 7.23
CA LEU A 108 4.01 10.56 8.19
C LEU A 108 5.09 11.22 9.05
N VAL A 109 6.02 10.45 9.63
CA VAL A 109 7.13 11.01 10.43
C VAL A 109 8.03 11.92 9.60
N MET A 110 8.40 11.50 8.39
CA MET A 110 9.37 12.23 7.57
C MET A 110 8.84 13.56 7.02
N GLY A 111 7.53 13.71 6.87
CA GLY A 111 6.92 14.91 6.31
C GLY A 111 7.19 15.13 4.82
N GLY A 112 6.15 15.46 4.07
CA GLY A 112 6.28 15.88 2.67
C GLY A 112 6.72 17.32 2.53
N SER A 113 6.82 17.79 1.28
CA SER A 113 6.75 19.24 1.05
C SER A 113 5.40 19.71 1.59
N HIS A 114 5.40 20.64 2.53
CA HIS A 114 4.20 21.12 3.22
C HIS A 114 3.35 20.00 3.86
N GLY A 115 3.98 18.93 4.36
CA GLY A 115 3.26 17.84 5.02
C GLY A 115 2.45 16.92 4.10
N SER A 116 2.56 17.05 2.77
CA SER A 116 1.73 16.28 1.82
C SER A 116 1.80 14.76 1.94
N ARG A 117 2.83 14.21 2.61
CA ARG A 117 2.99 12.77 2.79
C ARG A 117 1.98 12.15 3.75
N ILE A 118 1.34 12.94 4.61
CA ILE A 118 0.29 12.47 5.53
C ILE A 118 -0.92 11.88 4.78
N PHE A 119 -1.20 12.35 3.57
CA PHE A 119 -2.36 11.91 2.79
C PHE A 119 -2.27 10.46 2.33
N TRP A 120 -1.06 9.89 2.20
CA TRP A 120 -0.90 8.47 1.90
C TRP A 120 -1.49 7.58 2.98
N MET A 121 -1.47 8.06 4.22
CA MET A 121 -2.03 7.33 5.36
C MET A 121 -3.55 7.16 5.23
N LEU A 122 -4.27 8.08 4.58
CA LEU A 122 -5.72 7.96 4.34
C LEU A 122 -6.09 6.77 3.45
N LEU A 123 -5.15 6.24 2.66
CA LEU A 123 -5.38 5.06 1.84
C LEU A 123 -5.26 3.75 2.65
N PHE A 124 -4.63 3.80 3.82
CA PHE A 124 -4.34 2.61 4.61
C PHE A 124 -5.59 1.84 5.06
N PRO A 125 -6.64 2.48 5.60
CA PRO A 125 -7.80 1.74 6.08
C PRO A 125 -8.50 0.96 4.96
N LEU A 126 -8.64 1.59 3.79
CA LEU A 126 -9.20 0.95 2.61
C LEU A 126 -8.33 -0.25 2.19
N PHE A 127 -7.02 -0.05 2.11
CA PHE A 127 -6.08 -1.13 1.79
C PHE A 127 -6.20 -2.31 2.77
N ALA A 128 -6.14 -2.05 4.08
CA ALA A 128 -6.23 -3.07 5.10
C ALA A 128 -7.57 -3.83 5.06
N SER A 129 -8.69 -3.11 4.95
CA SER A 129 -10.03 -3.71 4.85
C SER A 129 -10.24 -4.53 3.58
N PHE A 130 -9.73 -4.09 2.43
CA PHE A 130 -9.86 -4.85 1.19
C PHE A 130 -9.06 -6.17 1.22
N LEU A 131 -7.87 -6.15 1.83
CA LEU A 131 -6.98 -7.31 1.89
C LEU A 131 -7.35 -8.32 2.97
N LEU A 132 -7.72 -7.86 4.17
CA LEU A 132 -7.94 -8.72 5.34
C LEU A 132 -9.41 -8.92 5.69
N GLY A 133 -10.31 -8.14 5.09
CA GLY A 133 -11.72 -8.10 5.43
C GLY A 133 -12.04 -7.09 6.52
N LYS A 134 -13.31 -7.06 6.95
CA LYS A 134 -13.84 -6.01 7.84
C LYS A 134 -13.19 -6.01 9.22
N GLU A 135 -13.16 -7.15 9.90
CA GLU A 135 -12.71 -7.24 11.30
C GLU A 135 -11.21 -6.98 11.44
N GLU A 136 -10.39 -7.74 10.71
CA GLU A 136 -8.94 -7.54 10.73
C GLU A 136 -8.54 -6.19 10.14
N GLY A 137 -9.17 -5.76 9.05
CA GLY A 137 -8.89 -4.45 8.47
C GLY A 137 -9.17 -3.32 9.45
N PHE A 138 -10.26 -3.41 10.21
CA PHE A 138 -10.57 -2.44 11.27
C PHE A 138 -9.51 -2.46 12.38
N PHE A 139 -9.10 -3.65 12.84
CA PHE A 139 -8.04 -3.78 13.86
C PHE A 139 -6.74 -3.08 13.41
N TRP A 140 -6.27 -3.37 12.21
CA TRP A 140 -5.05 -2.75 11.68
C TRP A 140 -5.23 -1.24 11.47
N SER A 141 -6.38 -0.80 10.98
CA SER A 141 -6.68 0.62 10.78
C SER A 141 -6.68 1.40 12.10
N ALA A 142 -7.31 0.85 13.13
CA ALA A 142 -7.37 1.41 14.47
C ALA A 142 -5.99 1.44 15.13
N LEU A 143 -5.21 0.37 15.00
CA LEU A 143 -3.84 0.32 15.47
C LEU A 143 -3.00 1.43 14.83
N THR A 144 -3.09 1.59 13.51
CA THR A 144 -2.37 2.62 12.78
C THR A 144 -2.87 4.04 13.13
N PHE A 145 -4.16 4.22 13.41
CA PHE A 145 -4.70 5.49 13.91
C PHE A 145 -4.09 5.87 15.26
N ILE A 146 -4.03 4.93 16.20
CA ILE A 146 -3.42 5.14 17.51
C ILE A 146 -1.94 5.51 17.35
N LEU A 147 -1.22 4.84 16.45
CA LEU A 147 0.18 5.19 16.15
C LEU A 147 0.30 6.60 15.56
N CYS A 148 -0.64 7.05 14.72
CA CYS A 148 -0.67 8.44 14.26
C CYS A 148 -0.85 9.43 15.42
N LEU A 149 -1.76 9.14 16.36
CA LEU A 149 -1.96 9.97 17.56
C LEU A 149 -0.69 10.06 18.41
N VAL A 150 0.05 8.97 18.55
CA VAL A 150 1.36 8.95 19.24
C VAL A 150 2.39 9.82 18.52
N VAL A 151 2.39 9.81 17.18
CA VAL A 151 3.29 10.70 16.42
C VAL A 151 2.90 12.17 16.60
N PHE A 152 1.61 12.51 16.57
CA PHE A 152 1.13 13.89 16.72
C PHE A 152 1.18 14.42 18.15
N SER A 153 1.15 13.57 19.17
CA SER A 153 1.26 14.00 20.57
C SER A 153 2.63 14.58 20.93
N GLY A 154 3.60 14.46 20.02
CA GLY A 154 4.96 14.92 20.23
C GLY A 154 5.85 13.91 20.96
N LEU A 155 5.35 12.72 21.32
CA LEU A 155 6.21 11.63 21.80
C LEU A 155 7.27 11.26 20.75
N ALA A 156 6.95 11.41 19.46
CA ALA A 156 7.88 11.21 18.36
C ALA A 156 8.79 12.42 18.06
N SER A 157 8.72 13.53 18.82
CA SER A 157 9.56 14.71 18.59
C SER A 157 11.05 14.39 18.71
N PHE A 158 11.40 13.39 19.53
CA PHE A 158 12.77 12.89 19.66
C PHE A 158 13.33 12.24 18.38
N ILE A 159 12.47 11.87 17.41
CA ILE A 159 12.84 11.12 16.19
C ILE A 159 12.99 12.07 14.98
N GLY A 160 12.88 13.40 15.19
CA GLY A 160 12.94 14.37 14.08
C GLY A 160 11.66 14.36 13.23
N THR A 161 10.51 14.24 13.89
CA THR A 161 9.19 14.24 13.25
C THR A 161 8.89 15.60 12.60
N PHE A 162 8.28 15.56 11.42
CA PHE A 162 7.85 16.77 10.72
C PHE A 162 6.80 17.55 11.53
N PRO A 163 6.97 18.87 11.73
CA PRO A 163 6.04 19.68 12.49
C PRO A 163 4.81 20.03 11.63
N TYR A 164 3.77 19.18 11.69
CA TYR A 164 2.51 19.45 11.00
C TYR A 164 1.75 20.62 11.65
N GLU A 165 1.14 21.46 10.83
CA GLU A 165 0.22 22.49 11.30
C GLU A 165 -1.02 21.87 11.96
N ARG A 166 -1.54 22.50 13.02
CA ARG A 166 -2.69 21.98 13.77
C ARG A 166 -3.92 21.79 12.88
N GLU A 167 -4.12 22.65 11.88
CA GLU A 167 -5.20 22.52 10.91
C GLU A 167 -5.07 21.24 10.06
N VAL A 168 -3.86 20.88 9.65
CA VAL A 168 -3.61 19.65 8.89
C VAL A 168 -3.86 18.42 9.74
N ILE A 169 -3.39 18.44 11.00
CA ILE A 169 -3.62 17.35 11.95
C ILE A 169 -5.12 17.15 12.20
N THR A 170 -5.86 18.22 12.52
CA THR A 170 -7.30 18.13 12.79
C THR A 170 -8.10 17.59 11.60
N ARG A 171 -7.82 18.08 10.38
CA ARG A 171 -8.44 17.55 9.16
C ARG A 171 -8.10 16.08 8.93
N PHE A 172 -6.85 15.68 9.16
CA PHE A 172 -6.44 14.29 9.05
C PHE A 172 -7.17 13.40 10.04
N LEU A 173 -7.26 13.80 11.32
CA LEU A 173 -7.93 13.01 12.36
C LEU A 173 -9.42 12.83 12.08
N LEU A 174 -10.09 13.87 11.58
CA LEU A 174 -11.51 13.79 11.19
C LEU A 174 -11.75 12.95 9.93
N ALA A 175 -10.78 12.89 9.03
CA ALA A 175 -10.89 12.11 7.80
C ALA A 175 -10.52 10.64 7.98
N TYR A 176 -9.61 10.34 8.92
CA TYR A 176 -9.12 8.99 9.18
C TYR A 176 -9.99 8.23 10.19
N GLY A 177 -10.39 8.90 11.29
CA GLY A 177 -11.18 8.30 12.37
C GLY A 177 -12.66 8.19 12.03
#